data_AF-A0A936JQZ6-F1
#
_entry.id   AF-A0A936JQZ6-F1
#
_cell.length_a   1.000
_cell.length_b   1.000
_cell.length_c   1.000
_cell.angle_alpha   90.00
_cell.angle_beta   90.00
_cell.angle_gamma   90.00
#
_symmetry.space_group_name_H-M   'P 1'
#
loop_
_entity.id
_entity.type
_entity.pdbx_description
1 polymer ?
#
loop_
_entity_poly.entity_id
_entity_poly.type
_entity_poly.pdbx_seq_one_letter_code
_entity_poly.pdbx_strand_id
1 'polypeptide(L)'
;MAKERVFSLDAVRTDGWFERIGDGIGSFQALCDIVGETFFAFSMITGARITALTVDRRNPDNTLVDFVIAAPGDDDEETEVQRLTLADFRHRLVGALLTDDATPAPPDRDTDIEALQLHIGVRYLLLAPLFGYSLRKLYVDGRTSRLLVLRDGLEQTFELGEFRARIRAHVRDELERASAGSRSAIDLTRVAEAEAASQRGDWTRVVSLLGAWPAPLAIFLRTPEGQMLTPDARGLIAKGLGLLGTACVKLGEEHQGEEVMRLAVQYAQDGAAAADIFRRLGEAQLEAGRPGEAIGGLRRAASLGAPPKVIWPLLAKAYVKRQRFVAALACVREARAAGVPDIDLLEEIREIETRLGTALTAFRGLVLSAKGT
;
A
#
# COMPACT_ATOMS: atom_id res chain seq x y z
N MET A 1 2.30 51.82 21.99
CA MET A 1 1.87 50.75 21.06
C MET A 1 2.68 50.93 19.80
N ALA A 2 3.48 49.94 19.41
CA ALA A 2 4.23 50.04 18.16
C ALA A 2 3.23 50.10 17.01
N LYS A 3 3.46 50.98 16.03
CA LYS A 3 2.59 51.13 14.87
C LYS A 3 2.80 49.92 13.97
N GLU A 4 1.74 49.21 13.61
CA GLU A 4 1.78 48.11 12.64
C GLU A 4 2.40 48.62 11.33
N ARG A 5 3.45 47.93 10.86
CA ARG A 5 4.10 48.22 9.58
C ARG A 5 3.50 47.28 8.52
N VAL A 6 3.18 47.82 7.36
CA VAL A 6 2.56 47.07 6.26
C VAL A 6 3.44 47.20 5.02
N PHE A 7 3.90 46.08 4.51
CA PHE A 7 4.77 46.00 3.34
C PHE A 7 4.00 45.37 2.17
N SER A 8 4.08 45.97 0.98
CA SER A 8 3.57 45.34 -0.25
C SER A 8 4.51 44.22 -0.68
N LEU A 9 3.95 43.09 -1.13
CA LEU A 9 4.71 41.95 -1.63
C LEU A 9 4.78 41.87 -3.16
N ASP A 10 4.24 42.86 -3.88
CA ASP A 10 4.21 42.85 -5.35
C ASP A 10 5.62 42.71 -5.97
N ALA A 11 6.63 43.32 -5.36
CA ALA A 11 8.02 43.28 -5.85
C ALA A 11 8.72 41.92 -5.62
N VAL A 12 8.24 41.11 -4.67
CA VAL A 12 8.79 39.79 -4.33
C VAL A 12 7.88 38.64 -4.75
N ARG A 13 6.77 38.95 -5.43
CA ARG A 13 5.77 37.97 -5.83
C ARG A 13 6.28 37.12 -6.97
N THR A 14 6.07 35.82 -6.84
CA THR A 14 6.59 34.79 -7.75
C THR A 14 5.49 34.13 -8.58
N ASP A 15 4.26 34.64 -8.57
CA ASP A 15 3.16 34.08 -9.36
C ASP A 15 3.58 33.84 -10.83
N GLY A 16 3.27 32.64 -11.35
CA GLY A 16 3.61 32.24 -12.71
C GLY A 16 5.10 31.96 -12.96
N TRP A 17 5.94 31.85 -11.91
CA TRP A 17 7.39 31.63 -12.10
C TRP A 17 7.69 30.29 -12.78
N PHE A 18 6.93 29.25 -12.47
CA PHE A 18 7.20 27.90 -12.93
C PHE A 18 6.90 27.76 -14.42
N GLU A 19 5.79 28.33 -14.87
CA GLU A 19 5.38 28.39 -16.28
C GLU A 19 6.38 29.21 -17.10
N ARG A 20 6.84 30.36 -16.60
CA ARG A 20 7.86 31.19 -17.27
C ARG A 20 9.20 30.47 -17.45
N ILE A 21 9.58 29.61 -16.51
CA ILE A 21 10.79 28.78 -16.66
C ILE A 21 10.55 27.69 -17.72
N GLY A 22 9.34 27.11 -17.75
CA GLY A 22 8.95 26.12 -18.74
C GLY A 22 9.12 26.59 -20.18
N ASP A 23 8.83 27.86 -20.47
CA ASP A 23 9.01 28.47 -21.80
C ASP A 23 10.47 28.40 -22.31
N GLY A 24 11.46 28.33 -21.41
CA GLY A 24 12.88 28.31 -21.72
C GLY A 24 13.53 26.92 -21.80
N ILE A 25 12.80 25.85 -21.43
CA ILE A 25 13.35 24.49 -21.32
C ILE A 25 12.81 23.61 -22.45
N GLY A 26 13.70 23.14 -23.33
CA GLY A 26 13.35 22.14 -24.34
C GLY A 26 12.89 20.83 -23.69
N SER A 27 11.75 20.29 -24.13
CA SER A 27 11.13 19.08 -23.55
C SER A 27 10.64 19.23 -22.10
N PHE A 28 10.35 20.44 -21.65
CA PHE A 28 9.79 20.73 -20.31
C PHE A 28 8.60 19.84 -19.94
N GLN A 29 7.63 19.70 -20.86
CA GLN A 29 6.46 18.87 -20.63
C GLN A 29 6.83 17.40 -20.38
N ALA A 30 7.76 16.85 -21.15
CA ALA A 30 8.18 15.46 -20.99
C ALA A 30 8.88 15.23 -19.64
N LEU A 31 9.67 16.20 -19.16
CA LEU A 31 10.27 16.14 -17.83
C LEU A 31 9.21 16.18 -16.73
N CYS A 32 8.23 17.08 -16.85
CA CYS A 32 7.10 17.17 -15.92
C CYS A 32 6.27 15.88 -15.92
N ASP A 33 6.05 15.26 -17.07
CA ASP A 33 5.29 14.01 -17.20
C ASP A 33 6.02 12.83 -16.53
N ILE A 34 7.36 12.80 -16.58
CA ILE A 34 8.16 11.71 -16.00
C ILE A 34 8.36 11.93 -14.49
N VAL A 35 8.80 13.13 -14.09
CA VAL A 35 9.20 13.44 -12.70
C VAL A 35 8.00 13.81 -11.84
N GLY A 36 6.96 14.38 -12.45
CA GLY A 36 5.86 15.08 -11.80
C GLY A 36 6.14 16.58 -11.75
N GLU A 37 5.15 17.38 -12.19
CA GLU A 37 5.24 18.84 -12.28
C GLU A 37 5.72 19.48 -10.96
N THR A 38 5.08 19.13 -9.85
CA THR A 38 5.43 19.64 -8.51
C THR A 38 6.85 19.26 -8.09
N PHE A 39 7.31 18.05 -8.41
CA PHE A 39 8.64 17.58 -8.05
C PHE A 39 9.74 18.18 -8.91
N PHE A 40 9.44 18.48 -10.18
CA PHE A 40 10.34 19.26 -11.02
C PHE A 40 10.47 20.69 -10.47
N ALA A 41 9.37 21.30 -10.03
CA ALA A 41 9.44 22.60 -9.35
C ALA A 41 10.26 22.53 -8.04
N PHE A 42 10.08 21.47 -7.25
CA PHE A 42 10.87 21.24 -6.03
C PHE A 42 12.37 21.13 -6.32
N SER A 43 12.77 20.44 -7.39
CA SER A 43 14.18 20.32 -7.75
C SER A 43 14.79 21.67 -8.08
N MET A 44 14.05 22.54 -8.77
CA MET A 44 14.49 23.91 -9.05
C MET A 44 14.64 24.74 -7.77
N ILE A 45 13.70 24.63 -6.83
CA ILE A 45 13.75 25.36 -5.54
C ILE A 45 14.93 24.90 -4.68
N THR A 46 15.24 23.60 -4.68
CA THR A 46 16.37 23.05 -3.92
C THR A 46 17.71 23.17 -4.64
N GLY A 47 17.75 23.72 -5.86
CA GLY A 47 18.97 23.81 -6.67
C GLY A 47 19.46 22.47 -7.25
N ALA A 48 18.60 21.45 -7.28
CA ALA A 48 18.87 20.15 -7.89
C ALA A 48 18.55 20.19 -9.39
N ARG A 49 19.58 20.34 -10.22
CA ARG A 49 19.47 20.38 -11.68
C ARG A 49 19.54 18.95 -12.23
N ILE A 50 18.44 18.47 -12.80
CA ILE A 50 18.37 17.18 -13.48
C ILE A 50 19.18 17.27 -14.79
N THR A 51 20.15 16.36 -14.96
CA THR A 51 21.01 16.30 -16.14
C THR A 51 20.62 15.17 -17.08
N ALA A 52 20.13 14.04 -16.55
CA ALA A 52 19.61 12.93 -17.35
C ALA A 52 18.54 12.12 -16.62
N LEU A 53 17.70 11.42 -17.40
CA LEU A 53 16.69 10.48 -16.92
C LEU A 53 16.81 9.15 -17.68
N THR A 54 16.84 8.03 -16.95
CA THR A 54 16.71 6.69 -17.53
C THR A 54 15.36 6.11 -17.15
N VAL A 55 14.37 6.25 -18.05
CA VAL A 55 12.97 5.93 -17.77
C VAL A 55 12.72 4.43 -17.72
N ASP A 56 12.19 3.95 -16.60
CA ASP A 56 11.62 2.61 -16.47
C ASP A 56 10.11 2.67 -16.71
N ARG A 57 9.67 2.19 -17.88
CA ARG A 57 8.25 2.19 -18.28
C ARG A 57 7.40 1.16 -17.52
N ARG A 58 8.02 0.20 -16.86
CA ARG A 58 7.32 -0.86 -16.11
C ARG A 58 7.09 -0.44 -14.67
N ASN A 59 8.05 0.27 -14.09
CA ASN A 59 7.94 0.86 -12.77
C ASN A 59 8.50 2.29 -12.77
N PRO A 60 7.65 3.33 -12.92
CA PRO A 60 8.10 4.72 -12.98
C PRO A 60 9.00 5.14 -11.82
N ASP A 61 8.80 4.61 -10.62
CA ASP A 61 9.60 4.92 -9.44
C ASP A 61 11.06 4.45 -9.53
N ASN A 62 11.33 3.42 -10.34
CA ASN A 62 12.67 2.92 -10.61
C ASN A 62 13.40 3.73 -11.70
N THR A 63 12.74 4.73 -12.31
CA THR A 63 13.39 5.66 -13.23
C THR A 63 14.61 6.27 -12.55
N LEU A 64 15.78 6.17 -13.17
CA LEU A 64 16.99 6.73 -12.61
C LEU A 64 17.08 8.22 -12.97
N VAL A 65 17.33 9.04 -11.96
CA VAL A 65 17.49 10.48 -12.06
C VAL A 65 18.95 10.82 -11.79
N ASP A 66 19.62 11.36 -12.82
CA ASP A 66 20.94 11.95 -12.70
C ASP A 66 20.79 13.45 -12.51
N PHE A 67 21.40 13.99 -11.45
CA PHE A 67 21.28 15.40 -11.11
C PHE A 67 22.54 15.93 -10.43
N VAL A 68 22.64 17.25 -10.45
CA VAL A 68 23.72 18.01 -9.84
C VAL A 68 23.10 19.00 -8.87
N ILE A 69 23.69 19.17 -7.68
CA ILE A 69 23.28 20.20 -6.73
C ILE A 69 24.26 21.36 -6.87
N ALA A 70 23.78 22.51 -7.32
CA ALA A 70 24.60 23.72 -7.32
C ALA A 70 24.70 24.25 -5.88
N ALA A 71 25.89 24.24 -5.29
CA ALA A 71 26.14 24.96 -4.05
C ALA A 71 26.24 26.48 -4.37
N PRO A 72 25.61 27.37 -3.58
CA PRO A 72 25.72 28.79 -3.81
C PRO A 72 27.14 29.28 -3.49
N GLY A 73 27.93 29.61 -4.52
CA GLY A 73 29.20 30.32 -4.38
C GLY A 73 30.45 29.62 -4.94
N ASP A 74 30.36 28.37 -5.40
CA ASP A 74 31.51 27.63 -5.94
C ASP A 74 31.32 27.36 -7.44
N ASP A 75 31.89 28.22 -8.28
CA ASP A 75 31.94 28.05 -9.74
C ASP A 75 33.06 27.07 -10.19
N ASP A 76 33.89 26.57 -9.27
CA ASP A 76 35.15 25.86 -9.58
C ASP A 76 35.29 24.42 -9.01
N GLU A 77 34.28 23.86 -8.31
CA GLU A 77 34.33 22.44 -7.90
C GLU A 77 33.62 21.52 -8.91
N GLU A 78 34.32 20.46 -9.34
CA GLU A 78 33.77 19.36 -10.14
C GLU A 78 32.48 18.84 -9.48
N THR A 79 31.33 19.32 -9.94
CA THR A 79 30.07 19.02 -9.27
C THR A 79 29.70 17.57 -9.58
N GLU A 80 29.88 16.69 -8.58
CA GLU A 80 29.70 15.25 -8.76
C GLU A 80 28.25 14.94 -9.14
N VAL A 81 28.08 14.26 -10.28
CA VAL A 81 26.76 13.82 -10.76
C VAL A 81 26.25 12.73 -9.83
N GLN A 82 25.11 12.99 -9.19
CA GLN A 82 24.46 12.05 -8.29
C GLN A 82 23.35 11.32 -9.02
N ARG A 83 23.22 10.02 -8.75
CA ARG A 83 22.21 9.14 -9.35
C ARG A 83 21.32 8.54 -8.26
N LEU A 84 20.01 8.72 -8.38
CA LEU A 84 19.01 8.14 -7.48
C LEU A 84 17.85 7.52 -8.26
N THR A 85 17.07 6.66 -7.63
CA THR A 85 15.74 6.30 -8.17
C THR A 85 14.81 7.51 -8.08
N LEU A 86 13.76 7.55 -8.90
CA LEU A 86 12.79 8.65 -8.87
C LEU A 86 12.10 8.74 -7.51
N ALA A 87 11.81 7.60 -6.88
CA ALA A 87 11.27 7.56 -5.52
C ALA A 87 12.24 8.21 -4.50
N ASP A 88 13.50 7.79 -4.49
CA ASP A 88 14.50 8.33 -3.55
C ASP A 88 14.80 9.81 -3.83
N PHE A 89 14.81 10.21 -5.09
CA PHE A 89 14.97 11.59 -5.51
C PHE A 89 13.84 12.47 -4.95
N ARG A 90 12.57 12.06 -5.11
CA ARG A 90 11.40 12.75 -4.54
C ARG A 90 11.48 12.88 -3.03
N HIS A 91 11.86 11.80 -2.33
CA HIS A 91 12.08 11.81 -0.88
C HIS A 91 13.17 12.82 -0.47
N ARG A 92 14.28 12.86 -1.21
CA ARG A 92 15.39 13.79 -0.95
C ARG A 92 14.98 15.25 -1.14
N LEU A 93 14.26 15.57 -2.22
CA LEU A 93 13.76 16.93 -2.47
C LEU A 93 12.86 17.41 -1.33
N VAL A 94 11.92 16.56 -0.91
CA VAL A 94 11.01 16.87 0.19
C VAL A 94 11.77 17.05 1.50
N GLY A 95 12.76 16.19 1.79
CA GLY A 95 13.64 16.35 2.94
C GLY A 95 14.36 17.71 2.97
N ALA A 96 14.89 18.14 1.82
CA ALA A 96 15.57 19.43 1.69
C ALA A 96 14.62 20.64 1.83
N LEU A 97 13.35 20.52 1.41
CA LEU A 97 12.33 21.57 1.56
C LEU A 97 11.74 21.66 2.97
N LEU A 98 11.87 20.60 3.78
CA LEU A 98 11.34 20.54 5.13
C LEU A 98 12.34 20.99 6.21
N THR A 99 13.59 21.30 5.85
CA THR A 99 14.55 21.90 6.79
C THR A 99 14.03 23.24 7.32
N ASP A 100 14.17 23.45 8.62
CA ASP A 100 13.82 24.72 9.25
C ASP A 100 14.93 25.75 9.05
N ASP A 101 14.56 26.89 8.46
CA ASP A 101 15.42 28.05 8.34
C ASP A 101 15.18 29.00 9.52
N ALA A 102 16.26 29.58 10.05
CA ALA A 102 16.15 30.66 11.03
C ALA A 102 15.32 31.81 10.42
N THR A 103 14.42 32.40 11.20
CA THR A 103 13.62 33.54 10.72
C THR A 103 14.40 34.83 10.92
N PRO A 104 14.90 35.47 9.85
CA PRO A 104 15.63 36.72 9.96
C PRO A 104 14.71 37.84 10.46
N ALA A 105 15.30 38.95 10.92
CA ALA A 105 14.52 40.10 11.37
C ALA A 105 13.59 40.62 10.25
N PRO A 106 12.42 41.18 10.59
CA PRO A 106 11.54 41.80 9.61
C PRO A 106 12.23 43.02 8.95
N PRO A 107 11.88 43.34 7.70
CA PRO A 107 12.48 44.45 6.97
C PRO A 107 12.22 45.80 7.66
N ASP A 108 13.14 46.74 7.46
CA ASP A 108 13.01 48.10 7.98
C ASP A 108 12.27 49.03 7.03
N ARG A 109 12.32 48.76 5.72
CA ARG A 109 11.74 49.59 4.65
C ARG A 109 11.12 48.72 3.57
N ASP A 110 10.07 49.23 2.92
CA ASP A 110 9.37 48.57 1.81
C ASP A 110 10.24 48.35 0.56
N THR A 111 11.32 49.13 0.42
CA THR A 111 12.27 48.99 -0.69
C THR A 111 13.31 47.90 -0.45
N ASP A 112 13.34 47.31 0.75
CA ASP A 112 14.30 46.26 1.11
C ASP A 112 13.78 44.88 0.68
N ILE A 113 13.87 44.65 -0.63
CA ILE A 113 13.38 43.44 -1.29
C ILE A 113 14.10 42.20 -0.74
N GLU A 114 15.40 42.30 -0.50
CA GLU A 114 16.21 41.19 0.01
C GLU A 114 15.80 40.84 1.45
N ALA A 115 15.64 41.83 2.33
CA ALA A 115 15.15 41.57 3.69
C ALA A 115 13.72 41.01 3.70
N LEU A 116 12.83 41.46 2.79
CA LEU A 116 11.49 40.89 2.62
C LEU A 116 11.56 39.40 2.23
N GLN A 117 12.39 39.07 1.25
CA GLN A 117 12.60 37.69 0.78
C GLN A 117 13.18 36.79 1.86
N LEU A 118 14.19 37.26 2.58
CA LEU A 118 14.82 36.54 3.69
C LEU A 118 13.85 36.36 4.86
N HIS A 119 13.10 37.40 5.22
CA HIS A 119 12.14 37.34 6.32
C HIS A 119 11.01 36.34 6.06
N ILE A 120 10.45 36.30 4.85
CA ILE A 120 9.41 35.33 4.45
C ILE A 120 10.03 33.95 4.18
N GLY A 121 11.23 33.92 3.62
CA GLY A 121 11.97 32.76 3.15
C GLY A 121 11.73 32.53 1.65
N VAL A 122 12.80 32.57 0.86
CA VAL A 122 12.77 32.44 -0.61
C VAL A 122 12.04 31.16 -1.05
N ARG A 123 12.25 30.05 -0.34
CA ARG A 123 11.53 28.78 -0.62
C ARG A 123 10.02 28.93 -0.50
N TYR A 124 9.51 29.66 0.49
CA TYR A 124 8.07 29.82 0.72
C TYR A 124 7.46 30.76 -0.31
N LEU A 125 8.22 31.75 -0.80
CA LEU A 125 7.82 32.55 -1.95
C LEU A 125 7.66 31.67 -3.19
N LEU A 126 8.60 30.78 -3.48
CA LEU A 126 8.52 29.91 -4.67
C LEU A 126 7.47 28.80 -4.54
N LEU A 127 7.29 28.22 -3.36
CA LEU A 127 6.32 27.14 -3.11
C LEU A 127 4.86 27.64 -3.08
N ALA A 128 4.61 28.85 -2.59
CA ALA A 128 3.27 29.41 -2.45
C ALA A 128 2.42 29.33 -3.74
N PRO A 129 2.88 29.82 -4.90
CA PRO A 129 2.08 29.77 -6.13
C PRO A 129 1.84 28.35 -6.63
N LEU A 130 2.73 27.39 -6.38
CA LEU A 130 2.52 25.97 -6.74
C LEU A 130 1.29 25.36 -6.03
N PHE A 131 0.94 25.91 -4.87
CA PHE A 131 -0.24 25.48 -4.09
C PHE A 131 -1.41 26.48 -4.17
N GLY A 132 -1.36 27.42 -5.12
CA GLY A 132 -2.43 28.39 -5.40
C GLY A 132 -2.48 29.59 -4.44
N TYR A 133 -1.40 29.87 -3.70
CA TYR A 133 -1.32 31.08 -2.86
C TYR A 133 -0.59 32.20 -3.60
N SER A 134 -1.24 33.34 -3.72
CA SER A 134 -0.63 34.59 -4.18
C SER A 134 -0.43 35.53 -3.00
N LEU A 135 0.83 35.85 -2.66
CA LEU A 135 1.16 36.68 -1.52
C LEU A 135 0.94 38.17 -1.86
N ARG A 136 0.24 38.90 -0.99
CA ARG A 136 -0.18 40.29 -1.22
C ARG A 136 0.51 41.28 -0.30
N LYS A 137 0.42 41.08 1.02
CA LYS A 137 0.96 42.02 2.02
C LYS A 137 1.57 41.27 3.19
N LEU A 138 2.61 41.88 3.78
CA LEU A 138 3.18 41.47 5.04
C LEU A 138 2.87 42.55 6.09
N TYR A 139 2.26 42.14 7.19
CA TYR A 139 1.99 42.97 8.36
C TYR A 139 2.98 42.60 9.46
N VAL A 140 3.67 43.58 10.03
CA VAL A 140 4.63 43.37 11.11
C VAL A 140 4.21 44.20 12.32
N ASP A 141 3.88 43.50 13.41
CA ASP A 141 3.60 44.08 14.72
C ASP A 141 4.62 43.56 15.75
N GLY A 142 5.62 44.40 16.05
CA GLY A 142 6.72 44.04 16.93
C GLY A 142 7.52 42.84 16.41
N ARG A 143 7.35 41.68 17.08
CA ARG A 143 8.00 40.40 16.71
C ARG A 143 7.08 39.45 15.93
N THR A 144 5.83 39.83 15.73
CA THR A 144 4.85 39.02 15.02
C THR A 144 4.69 39.50 13.58
N SER A 145 4.66 38.55 12.66
CA SER A 145 4.53 38.79 11.23
C SER A 145 3.34 38.02 10.69
N ARG A 146 2.47 38.68 9.94
CA ARG A 146 1.27 38.10 9.32
C ARG A 146 1.29 38.33 7.82
N LEU A 147 0.87 37.34 7.04
CA LEU A 147 0.76 37.40 5.60
C LEU A 147 -0.70 37.46 5.19
N LEU A 148 -1.04 38.46 4.36
CA LEU A 148 -2.26 38.43 3.57
C LEU A 148 -1.96 37.74 2.25
N VAL A 149 -2.71 36.69 1.98
CA VAL A 149 -2.61 35.87 0.78
C VAL A 149 -3.96 35.81 0.09
N LEU A 150 -3.93 35.67 -1.23
CA LEU A 150 -5.10 35.39 -2.05
C LEU A 150 -5.05 33.92 -2.45
N ARG A 151 -6.13 33.19 -2.21
CA ARG A 151 -6.31 31.81 -2.67
C ARG A 151 -7.74 31.62 -3.15
N ASP A 152 -7.92 31.11 -4.37
CA ASP A 152 -9.24 30.89 -4.99
C ASP A 152 -10.13 32.15 -4.99
N GLY A 153 -9.51 33.33 -5.14
CA GLY A 153 -10.20 34.63 -5.12
C GLY A 153 -10.57 35.14 -3.71
N LEU A 154 -10.24 34.41 -2.65
CA LEU A 154 -10.51 34.80 -1.27
C LEU A 154 -9.24 35.29 -0.57
N GLU A 155 -9.33 36.45 0.07
CA GLU A 155 -8.27 36.98 0.92
C GLU A 155 -8.26 36.28 2.28
N GLN A 156 -7.09 35.80 2.69
CA GLN A 156 -6.87 35.10 3.95
C GLN A 156 -5.62 35.67 4.62
N THR A 157 -5.66 35.81 5.94
CA THR A 157 -4.52 36.31 6.72
C THR A 157 -4.03 35.21 7.65
N PHE A 158 -2.73 34.91 7.58
CA PHE A 158 -2.07 33.89 8.41
C PHE A 158 -0.92 34.50 9.18
N GLU A 159 -0.61 33.98 10.36
CA GLU A 159 0.71 34.21 10.94
C GLU A 159 1.78 33.56 10.07
N LEU A 160 2.96 34.19 9.96
CA LEU A 160 4.03 33.72 9.09
C LEU A 160 4.47 32.28 9.44
N GLY A 161 4.55 31.97 10.73
CA GLY A 161 4.87 30.61 11.20
C GLY A 161 3.81 29.58 10.80
N GLU A 162 2.53 29.93 10.92
CA GLU A 162 1.40 29.07 10.52
C GLU A 162 1.39 28.87 9.00
N PHE A 163 1.60 29.93 8.23
CA PHE A 163 1.69 29.85 6.77
C PHE A 163 2.82 28.90 6.32
N ARG A 164 4.01 29.03 6.90
CA ARG A 164 5.14 28.13 6.64
C ARG A 164 4.81 26.67 7.00
N ALA A 165 4.20 26.45 8.16
CA ALA A 165 3.77 25.12 8.57
C ALA A 165 2.75 24.51 7.58
N ARG A 166 1.82 25.32 7.09
CA ARG A 166 0.82 24.93 6.08
C ARG A 166 1.47 24.60 4.73
N ILE A 167 2.42 25.39 4.25
CA ILE A 167 3.17 25.07 3.03
C ILE A 167 3.96 23.77 3.19
N ARG A 168 4.62 23.55 4.34
CA ARG A 168 5.29 22.28 4.63
C ARG A 168 4.34 21.09 4.66
N ALA A 169 3.11 21.27 5.15
CA ALA A 169 2.09 20.23 5.08
C ALA A 169 1.76 19.88 3.62
N HIS A 170 1.54 20.86 2.75
CA HIS A 170 1.32 20.62 1.31
C HIS A 170 2.47 19.86 0.65
N VAL A 171 3.72 20.18 1.00
CA VAL A 171 4.92 19.47 0.50
C VAL A 171 4.95 18.01 0.96
N ARG A 172 4.55 17.71 2.21
CA ARG A 172 4.42 16.32 2.69
C ARG A 172 3.31 15.57 1.98
N ASP A 173 2.14 16.21 1.83
CA ASP A 173 0.98 15.61 1.18
C ASP A 173 1.29 15.24 -0.29
N GLU A 174 2.14 16.02 -0.97
CA GLU A 174 2.55 15.72 -2.34
C GLU A 174 3.39 14.44 -2.44
N LEU A 175 4.30 14.22 -1.48
CA LEU A 175 5.05 12.98 -1.36
C LEU A 175 4.12 11.79 -1.12
N GLU A 176 3.17 11.93 -0.20
CA GLU A 176 2.19 10.89 0.07
C GLU A 176 1.34 10.56 -1.16
N ARG A 177 0.90 11.58 -1.92
CA ARG A 177 0.18 11.39 -3.18
C ARG A 177 1.02 10.65 -4.23
N ALA A 178 2.28 11.03 -4.41
CA ALA A 178 3.18 10.36 -5.36
C ALA A 178 3.45 8.91 -4.96
N SER A 179 3.68 8.66 -3.67
CA SER A 179 3.83 7.30 -3.14
C SER A 179 2.52 6.50 -3.18
N ALA A 180 1.35 7.14 -3.13
CA ALA A 180 0.07 6.46 -3.29
C ALA A 180 -0.17 5.99 -4.73
N GLY A 181 0.33 6.70 -5.75
CA GLY A 181 0.37 6.20 -7.14
C GLY A 181 1.26 4.96 -7.29
N SER A 182 2.35 4.90 -6.53
CA SER A 182 3.28 3.76 -6.43
C SER A 182 2.71 2.55 -5.67
N ARG A 183 1.72 2.75 -4.78
CA ARG A 183 0.98 1.64 -4.13
C ARG A 183 0.21 0.75 -5.13
N SER A 184 0.15 1.12 -6.40
CA SER A 184 -0.38 0.28 -7.48
C SER A 184 0.63 -0.76 -8.00
N ALA A 185 1.92 -0.66 -7.67
CA ALA A 185 2.91 -1.66 -8.06
C ALA A 185 2.80 -2.88 -7.12
N ILE A 186 2.45 -4.02 -7.70
CA ILE A 186 2.32 -5.27 -6.95
C ILE A 186 3.72 -5.79 -6.65
N ASP A 187 4.17 -5.54 -5.42
CA ASP A 187 5.48 -5.96 -4.93
C ASP A 187 5.42 -7.36 -4.33
N LEU A 188 5.79 -8.37 -5.13
CA LEU A 188 5.81 -9.78 -4.70
C LEU A 188 6.77 -10.06 -3.54
N THR A 189 7.75 -9.18 -3.26
CA THR A 189 8.67 -9.38 -2.13
C THR A 189 7.97 -9.27 -0.77
N ARG A 190 6.84 -8.53 -0.71
CA ARG A 190 6.03 -8.36 0.50
C ARG A 190 5.29 -9.62 0.95
N VAL A 191 5.20 -10.65 0.11
CA VAL A 191 4.53 -11.91 0.47
C VAL A 191 5.22 -12.60 1.65
N ALA A 192 6.56 -12.58 1.68
CA ALA A 192 7.33 -13.18 2.77
C ALA A 192 7.11 -12.43 4.09
N GLU A 193 7.07 -11.10 4.05
CA GLU A 193 6.80 -10.28 5.23
C GLU A 193 5.36 -10.46 5.73
N ALA A 194 4.39 -10.52 4.81
CA ALA A 194 2.99 -10.79 5.14
C ALA A 194 2.80 -12.19 5.74
N GLU A 195 3.54 -13.19 5.28
CA GLU A 195 3.54 -14.53 5.87
C GLU A 195 4.07 -14.52 7.31
N ALA A 196 5.19 -13.83 7.56
CA ALA A 196 5.73 -13.68 8.90
C ALA A 196 4.78 -12.90 9.84
N ALA A 197 4.09 -11.88 9.33
CA ALA A 197 3.04 -11.18 10.08
C ALA A 197 1.85 -12.09 10.40
N SER A 198 1.39 -12.88 9.41
CA SER A 198 0.30 -13.85 9.59
C SER A 198 0.64 -14.92 10.63
N GLN A 199 1.88 -15.42 10.70
CA GLN A 199 2.31 -16.39 11.70
C GLN A 199 2.31 -15.81 13.12
N ARG A 200 2.49 -14.50 13.27
CA ARG A 200 2.40 -13.77 14.54
C ARG A 200 0.97 -13.35 14.90
N GLY A 201 -0.01 -13.61 14.03
CA GLY A 201 -1.39 -13.17 14.22
C GLY A 201 -1.61 -11.66 14.01
N ASP A 202 -0.65 -10.95 13.41
CA ASP A 202 -0.77 -9.52 13.11
C ASP A 202 -1.51 -9.31 11.79
N TRP A 203 -2.83 -9.49 11.83
CA TRP A 203 -3.71 -9.39 10.66
C TRP A 203 -3.75 -7.97 10.09
N THR A 204 -3.64 -6.95 10.96
CA THR A 204 -3.56 -5.54 10.55
C THR A 204 -2.34 -5.27 9.69
N ARG A 205 -1.18 -5.83 10.03
CA ARG A 205 0.03 -5.70 9.22
C ARG A 205 -0.12 -6.39 7.87
N VAL A 206 -0.74 -7.57 7.81
CA VAL A 206 -1.02 -8.27 6.54
C VAL A 206 -1.86 -7.41 5.59
N VAL A 207 -2.93 -6.79 6.09
CA VAL A 207 -3.77 -5.88 5.30
C VAL A 207 -2.98 -4.65 4.86
N SER A 208 -2.12 -4.08 5.72
CA SER A 208 -1.29 -2.93 5.35
C SER A 208 -0.31 -3.23 4.20
N LEU A 209 0.17 -4.47 4.11
CA LEU A 209 1.15 -4.91 3.11
C LEU A 209 0.50 -5.27 1.78
N LEU A 210 -0.67 -5.93 1.82
CA LEU A 210 -1.29 -6.57 0.65
C LEU A 210 -2.64 -5.97 0.25
N GLY A 211 -3.25 -5.10 1.06
CA GLY A 211 -4.63 -4.63 0.87
C GLY A 211 -4.90 -3.91 -0.45
N ALA A 212 -3.87 -3.38 -1.10
CA ALA A 212 -3.97 -2.74 -2.41
C ALA A 212 -3.99 -3.73 -3.60
N TRP A 213 -3.73 -5.01 -3.37
CA TRP A 213 -3.56 -6.02 -4.43
C TRP A 213 -4.82 -6.44 -5.20
N PRO A 214 -6.01 -6.61 -4.57
CA PRO A 214 -7.14 -7.27 -5.24
C PRO A 214 -7.63 -6.57 -6.50
N ALA A 215 -7.78 -5.24 -6.47
CA ALA A 215 -8.29 -4.46 -7.59
C ALA A 215 -7.37 -4.50 -8.84
N PRO A 216 -6.06 -4.19 -8.74
CA PRO A 216 -5.16 -4.25 -9.90
C PRO A 216 -4.98 -5.68 -10.41
N LEU A 217 -4.93 -6.69 -9.53
CA LEU A 217 -4.82 -8.10 -9.95
C LEU A 217 -6.07 -8.58 -10.70
N ALA A 218 -7.27 -8.20 -10.24
CA ALA A 218 -8.49 -8.58 -10.94
C ALA A 218 -8.56 -8.04 -12.38
N ILE A 219 -8.00 -6.84 -12.61
CA ILE A 219 -7.88 -6.24 -13.95
C ILE A 219 -6.76 -6.93 -14.73
N PHE A 220 -5.58 -7.07 -14.14
CA PHE A 220 -4.40 -7.64 -14.79
C PHE A 220 -4.61 -9.08 -15.25
N LEU A 221 -5.33 -9.90 -14.46
CA LEU A 221 -5.66 -11.27 -14.83
C LEU A 221 -6.42 -11.36 -16.16
N ARG A 222 -7.18 -10.32 -16.54
CA ARG A 222 -7.97 -10.30 -17.78
C ARG A 222 -7.16 -9.88 -19.00
N THR A 223 -5.90 -9.48 -18.84
CA THR A 223 -5.03 -9.08 -19.96
C THR A 223 -4.23 -10.27 -20.48
N PRO A 224 -3.75 -10.23 -21.74
CA PRO A 224 -2.87 -11.26 -22.29
C PRO A 224 -1.60 -11.48 -21.45
N GLU A 225 -1.03 -10.41 -20.92
CA GLU A 225 0.19 -10.44 -20.08
C GLU A 225 -0.07 -11.18 -18.76
N GLY A 226 -1.23 -10.95 -18.12
CA GLY A 226 -1.62 -11.71 -16.92
C GLY A 226 -1.82 -13.21 -17.20
N GLN A 227 -2.32 -13.54 -18.40
CA GLN A 227 -2.45 -14.92 -18.86
C GLN A 227 -1.11 -15.58 -19.22
N MET A 228 -0.03 -14.81 -19.40
CA MET A 228 1.32 -15.30 -19.68
C MET A 228 2.22 -15.41 -18.44
N LEU A 229 1.72 -15.10 -17.24
CA LEU A 229 2.49 -15.24 -16.00
C LEU A 229 3.04 -16.66 -15.80
N THR A 230 4.27 -16.73 -15.30
CA THR A 230 4.91 -18.00 -14.94
C THR A 230 4.18 -18.69 -13.78
N PRO A 231 4.24 -20.03 -13.67
CA PRO A 231 3.64 -20.76 -12.56
C PRO A 231 4.10 -20.27 -11.17
N ASP A 232 5.38 -19.90 -11.03
CA ASP A 232 5.93 -19.41 -9.77
C ASP A 232 5.35 -18.05 -9.37
N ALA A 233 5.26 -17.12 -10.32
CA ALA A 233 4.66 -15.80 -10.08
C ALA A 233 3.18 -15.93 -9.69
N ARG A 234 2.45 -16.81 -10.39
CA ARG A 234 1.05 -17.14 -10.05
C ARG A 234 0.92 -17.73 -8.65
N GLY A 235 1.82 -18.64 -8.28
CA GLY A 235 1.87 -19.25 -6.95
C GLY A 235 2.09 -18.21 -5.85
N LEU A 236 3.02 -17.28 -6.04
CA LEU A 236 3.27 -16.19 -5.09
C LEU A 236 2.09 -15.23 -4.98
N ILE A 237 1.47 -14.84 -6.10
CA ILE A 237 0.28 -13.99 -6.11
C ILE A 237 -0.87 -14.68 -5.37
N ALA A 238 -1.14 -15.95 -5.70
CA ALA A 238 -2.17 -16.74 -5.05
C ALA A 238 -1.92 -16.85 -3.53
N LYS A 239 -0.68 -17.10 -3.12
CA LYS A 239 -0.29 -17.15 -1.70
C LYS A 239 -0.55 -15.81 -1.00
N GLY A 240 -0.12 -14.69 -1.60
CA GLY A 240 -0.36 -13.35 -1.06
C GLY A 240 -1.84 -13.04 -0.90
N LEU A 241 -2.65 -13.28 -1.94
CA LEU A 241 -4.10 -13.12 -1.86
C LEU A 241 -4.75 -14.05 -0.82
N GLY A 242 -4.26 -15.29 -0.67
CA GLY A 242 -4.71 -16.21 0.37
C GLY A 242 -4.45 -15.72 1.79
N LEU A 243 -3.27 -15.13 2.04
CA LEU A 243 -2.92 -14.50 3.32
C LEU A 243 -3.80 -13.29 3.60
N LEU A 244 -3.98 -12.42 2.60
CA LEU A 244 -4.85 -11.25 2.71
C LEU A 244 -6.31 -11.65 3.00
N GLY A 245 -6.83 -12.62 2.26
CA GLY A 245 -8.19 -13.12 2.49
C GLY A 245 -8.37 -13.70 3.89
N THR A 246 -7.37 -14.43 4.40
CA THR A 246 -7.39 -14.95 5.79
C THR A 246 -7.41 -13.80 6.80
N ALA A 247 -6.59 -12.77 6.59
CA ALA A 247 -6.55 -11.60 7.46
C ALA A 247 -7.88 -10.84 7.47
N CYS A 248 -8.51 -10.63 6.31
CA CYS A 248 -9.85 -10.03 6.21
C CYS A 248 -10.89 -10.80 7.03
N VAL A 249 -10.95 -12.13 6.89
CA VAL A 249 -11.86 -12.98 7.68
C VAL A 249 -11.60 -12.83 9.18
N LYS A 250 -10.33 -12.88 9.61
CA LYS A 250 -9.97 -12.74 11.04
C LYS A 250 -10.23 -11.34 11.61
N LEU A 251 -10.36 -10.33 10.77
CA LEU A 251 -10.74 -8.96 11.15
C LEU A 251 -12.26 -8.71 11.06
N GLY A 252 -13.06 -9.73 10.71
CA GLY A 252 -14.53 -9.63 10.61
C GLY A 252 -15.06 -9.27 9.23
N GLU A 253 -14.19 -9.07 8.24
CA GLU A 253 -14.56 -8.75 6.85
C GLU A 253 -14.70 -10.04 6.02
N GLU A 254 -15.62 -10.92 6.42
CA GLU A 254 -15.78 -12.28 5.85
C GLU A 254 -16.01 -12.26 4.33
N HIS A 255 -16.97 -11.43 3.88
CA HIS A 255 -17.34 -11.34 2.46
C HIS A 255 -16.16 -10.89 1.59
N GLN A 256 -15.45 -9.85 2.02
CA GLN A 256 -14.27 -9.36 1.33
C GLN A 256 -13.17 -10.43 1.30
N GLY A 257 -12.93 -11.10 2.43
CA GLY A 257 -11.94 -12.18 2.52
C GLY A 257 -12.20 -13.31 1.53
N GLU A 258 -13.46 -13.71 1.35
CA GLU A 258 -13.86 -14.73 0.38
C GLU A 258 -13.70 -14.29 -1.08
N GLU A 259 -14.06 -13.05 -1.41
CA GLU A 259 -13.84 -12.51 -2.77
C GLU A 259 -12.35 -12.50 -3.11
N VAL A 260 -11.50 -12.10 -2.16
CA VAL A 260 -10.04 -12.12 -2.31
C VAL A 260 -9.51 -13.55 -2.48
N MET A 261 -10.00 -14.52 -1.69
CA MET A 261 -9.62 -15.92 -1.85
C MET A 261 -10.11 -16.52 -3.19
N ARG A 262 -11.29 -16.12 -3.68
CA ARG A 262 -11.76 -16.54 -5.01
C ARG A 262 -10.87 -16.01 -6.13
N LEU A 263 -10.40 -14.77 -6.02
CA LEU A 263 -9.39 -14.24 -6.94
C LEU A 263 -8.07 -15.04 -6.82
N ALA A 264 -7.66 -15.40 -5.61
CA ALA A 264 -6.47 -16.23 -5.38
C ALA A 264 -6.57 -17.60 -6.09
N VAL A 265 -7.73 -18.24 -6.07
CA VAL A 265 -7.99 -19.49 -6.81
C VAL A 265 -7.82 -19.28 -8.32
N GLN A 266 -8.31 -18.16 -8.87
CA GLN A 266 -8.14 -17.86 -10.30
C GLN A 266 -6.67 -17.67 -10.68
N TYR A 267 -5.83 -17.14 -9.79
CA TYR A 267 -4.38 -17.10 -10.04
C TYR A 267 -3.72 -18.46 -9.88
N ALA A 268 -4.12 -19.23 -8.86
CA ALA A 268 -3.55 -20.54 -8.58
C ALA A 268 -3.87 -21.57 -9.65
N GLN A 269 -5.02 -21.44 -10.35
CA GLN A 269 -5.52 -22.41 -11.32
C GLN A 269 -5.54 -23.82 -10.70
N ASP A 270 -5.03 -24.84 -11.39
CA ASP A 270 -4.82 -26.19 -10.86
C ASP A 270 -3.40 -26.41 -10.31
N GLY A 271 -2.66 -25.33 -10.02
CA GLY A 271 -1.32 -25.40 -9.45
C GLY A 271 -1.29 -25.84 -7.99
N ALA A 272 -0.10 -26.19 -7.49
CA ALA A 272 0.09 -26.67 -6.11
C ALA A 272 -0.43 -25.71 -5.03
N ALA A 273 -0.40 -24.40 -5.30
CA ALA A 273 -0.92 -23.38 -4.39
C ALA A 273 -2.44 -23.44 -4.21
N ALA A 274 -3.19 -23.95 -5.20
CA ALA A 274 -4.65 -23.96 -5.18
C ALA A 274 -5.20 -24.80 -4.02
N ALA A 275 -4.50 -25.88 -3.66
CA ALA A 275 -4.88 -26.76 -2.55
C ALA A 275 -4.98 -25.99 -1.22
N ASP A 276 -4.01 -25.12 -0.94
CA ASP A 276 -4.00 -24.31 0.29
C ASP A 276 -5.08 -23.23 0.28
N ILE A 277 -5.33 -22.59 -0.88
CA ILE A 277 -6.36 -21.56 -1.01
C ILE A 277 -7.76 -22.17 -0.82
N PHE A 278 -8.06 -23.29 -1.46
CA PHE A 278 -9.34 -23.99 -1.30
C PHE A 278 -9.56 -24.44 0.15
N ARG A 279 -8.48 -24.87 0.83
CA ARG A 279 -8.52 -25.18 2.25
C ARG A 279 -8.92 -23.97 3.10
N ARG A 280 -8.22 -22.84 2.92
CA ARG A 280 -8.48 -21.58 3.66
C ARG A 280 -9.91 -21.08 3.43
N LEU A 281 -10.39 -21.15 2.19
CA LEU A 281 -11.75 -20.77 1.84
C LEU A 281 -12.79 -21.66 2.54
N GLY A 282 -12.59 -22.99 2.51
CA GLY A 282 -13.49 -23.93 3.17
C GLY A 282 -13.47 -23.80 4.70
N GLU A 283 -12.32 -23.49 5.29
CA GLU A 283 -12.17 -23.19 6.72
C GLU A 283 -12.94 -21.92 7.10
N ALA A 284 -12.76 -20.82 6.35
CA ALA A 284 -13.51 -19.58 6.55
C ALA A 284 -15.04 -19.80 6.46
N GLN A 285 -15.50 -20.57 5.47
CA GLN A 285 -16.91 -20.92 5.33
C GLN A 285 -17.45 -21.77 6.48
N LEU A 286 -16.62 -22.64 7.09
CA LEU A 286 -17.00 -23.41 8.28
C LEU A 286 -17.13 -22.56 9.54
N GLU A 287 -16.23 -21.59 9.70
CA GLU A 287 -16.26 -20.58 10.76
C GLU A 287 -17.52 -19.71 10.62
N ALA A 288 -17.83 -19.27 9.40
CA ALA A 288 -19.04 -18.50 9.06
C ALA A 288 -20.35 -19.31 9.08
N GLY A 289 -20.34 -20.55 9.59
CA GLY A 289 -21.56 -21.35 9.73
C GLY A 289 -22.17 -21.85 8.41
N ARG A 290 -21.41 -21.86 7.31
CA ARG A 290 -21.81 -22.36 5.97
C ARG A 290 -21.13 -23.68 5.61
N PRO A 291 -21.39 -24.78 6.34
CA PRO A 291 -20.73 -26.07 6.11
C PRO A 291 -21.10 -26.71 4.77
N GLY A 292 -22.20 -26.32 4.13
CA GLY A 292 -22.59 -26.83 2.81
C GLY A 292 -21.66 -26.34 1.70
N GLU A 293 -21.30 -25.06 1.72
CA GLU A 293 -20.38 -24.44 0.75
C GLU A 293 -18.94 -24.95 0.97
N ALA A 294 -18.54 -25.09 2.23
CA ALA A 294 -17.21 -25.56 2.60
C ALA A 294 -16.84 -26.94 2.02
N ILE A 295 -17.80 -27.87 1.94
CA ILE A 295 -17.52 -29.25 1.49
C ILE A 295 -16.93 -29.26 0.08
N GLY A 296 -17.44 -28.42 -0.83
CA GLY A 296 -16.96 -28.37 -2.22
C GLY A 296 -15.48 -27.97 -2.29
N GLY A 297 -15.14 -26.86 -1.63
CA GLY A 297 -13.77 -26.35 -1.54
C GLY A 297 -12.83 -27.33 -0.85
N LEU A 298 -13.21 -27.87 0.31
CA LEU A 298 -12.38 -28.80 1.08
C LEU A 298 -12.13 -30.12 0.33
N ARG A 299 -13.10 -30.64 -0.42
CA ARG A 299 -12.89 -31.81 -1.28
C ARG A 299 -11.94 -31.50 -2.43
N ARG A 300 -12.05 -30.31 -3.03
CA ARG A 300 -11.12 -29.88 -4.08
C ARG A 300 -9.70 -29.77 -3.53
N ALA A 301 -9.53 -29.17 -2.35
CA ALA A 301 -8.25 -29.12 -1.64
C ALA A 301 -7.66 -30.53 -1.42
N ALA A 302 -8.46 -31.48 -0.95
CA ALA A 302 -8.04 -32.88 -0.78
C ALA A 302 -7.54 -33.49 -2.10
N SER A 303 -8.29 -33.30 -3.20
CA SER A 303 -7.93 -33.84 -4.51
C SER A 303 -6.65 -33.23 -5.10
N LEU A 304 -6.32 -32.00 -4.69
CA LEU A 304 -5.11 -31.29 -5.10
C LEU A 304 -3.91 -31.56 -4.16
N GLY A 305 -4.05 -32.47 -3.20
CA GLY A 305 -2.94 -32.91 -2.34
C GLY A 305 -2.74 -32.07 -1.08
N ALA A 306 -3.75 -31.34 -0.60
CA ALA A 306 -3.64 -30.66 0.69
C ALA A 306 -3.41 -31.67 1.84
N PRO A 307 -2.67 -31.29 2.90
CA PRO A 307 -2.25 -32.23 3.95
C PRO A 307 -3.43 -32.98 4.59
N PRO A 308 -3.44 -34.33 4.56
CA PRO A 308 -4.53 -35.15 5.11
C PRO A 308 -4.86 -34.84 6.58
N LYS A 309 -3.83 -34.56 7.39
CA LYS A 309 -3.96 -34.20 8.81
C LYS A 309 -4.78 -32.93 9.06
N VAL A 310 -4.83 -32.02 8.09
CA VAL A 310 -5.55 -30.75 8.21
C VAL A 310 -6.93 -30.84 7.54
N ILE A 311 -6.99 -31.50 6.38
CA ILE A 311 -8.22 -31.53 5.57
C ILE A 311 -9.29 -32.47 6.12
N TRP A 312 -8.91 -33.67 6.54
CA TRP A 312 -9.90 -34.66 6.98
C TRP A 312 -10.69 -34.22 8.23
N PRO A 313 -10.07 -33.56 9.22
CA PRO A 313 -10.81 -32.94 10.32
C PRO A 313 -11.85 -31.91 9.86
N LEU A 314 -11.47 -31.00 8.96
CA LEU A 314 -12.37 -29.96 8.44
C LEU A 314 -13.56 -30.59 7.69
N LEU A 315 -13.31 -31.61 6.86
CA LEU A 315 -14.37 -32.34 6.15
C LEU A 315 -15.28 -33.11 7.10
N ALA A 316 -14.74 -33.77 8.13
CA ALA A 316 -15.53 -34.48 9.13
C ALA A 316 -16.49 -33.50 9.83
N LYS A 317 -15.98 -32.36 10.29
CA LYS A 317 -16.76 -31.29 10.91
C LYS A 317 -17.85 -30.75 9.98
N ALA A 318 -17.51 -30.51 8.71
CA ALA A 318 -18.47 -30.06 7.70
C ALA A 318 -19.63 -31.05 7.49
N TYR A 319 -19.30 -32.35 7.34
CA TYR A 319 -20.31 -33.40 7.16
C TYR A 319 -21.16 -33.64 8.39
N VAL A 320 -20.58 -33.56 9.60
CA VAL A 320 -21.33 -33.62 10.86
C VAL A 320 -22.33 -32.49 10.95
N LYS A 321 -21.91 -31.23 10.72
CA LYS A 321 -22.82 -30.07 10.73
C LYS A 321 -23.93 -30.18 9.66
N ARG A 322 -23.69 -30.91 8.57
CA ARG A 322 -24.69 -31.22 7.52
C ARG A 322 -25.45 -32.53 7.73
N GLN A 323 -25.27 -33.19 8.89
CA GLN A 323 -25.92 -34.45 9.27
C GLN A 323 -25.66 -35.61 8.29
N ARG A 324 -24.53 -35.57 7.57
CA ARG A 324 -24.08 -36.64 6.65
C ARG A 324 -23.12 -37.59 7.38
N PHE A 325 -23.63 -38.29 8.40
CA PHE A 325 -22.81 -39.02 9.37
C PHE A 325 -21.97 -40.17 8.79
N VAL A 326 -22.42 -40.83 7.71
CA VAL A 326 -21.62 -41.89 7.03
C VAL A 326 -20.38 -41.30 6.35
N ALA A 327 -20.54 -40.16 5.68
CA ALA A 327 -19.42 -39.46 5.05
C ALA A 327 -18.47 -38.88 6.11
N ALA A 328 -19.01 -38.34 7.19
CA ALA A 328 -18.22 -37.87 8.33
C ALA A 328 -17.38 -39.00 8.96
N LEU A 329 -17.98 -40.19 9.13
CA LEU A 329 -17.27 -41.38 9.63
C LEU A 329 -16.11 -41.79 8.72
N ALA A 330 -16.28 -41.73 7.40
CA ALA A 330 -15.20 -41.98 6.45
C ALA A 330 -14.06 -40.96 6.65
N CYS A 331 -14.37 -39.67 6.76
CA CYS A 331 -13.37 -38.63 7.01
C CYS A 331 -12.64 -38.83 8.36
N VAL A 332 -13.33 -39.22 9.42
CA VAL A 332 -12.69 -39.54 10.72
C VAL A 332 -11.71 -40.71 10.58
N ARG A 333 -12.06 -41.75 9.81
CA ARG A 333 -11.15 -42.88 9.56
C ARG A 333 -9.91 -42.47 8.77
N GLU A 334 -10.07 -41.64 7.75
CA GLU A 334 -8.95 -41.10 6.98
C GLU A 334 -8.08 -40.17 7.84
N ALA A 335 -8.68 -39.36 8.72
CA ALA A 335 -7.94 -38.53 9.68
C ALA A 335 -7.10 -39.40 10.63
N ARG A 336 -7.67 -40.48 11.17
CA ARG A 336 -6.94 -41.45 12.01
C ARG A 336 -5.79 -42.12 11.26
N ALA A 337 -6.03 -42.56 10.02
CA ALA A 337 -5.00 -43.16 9.18
C ALA A 337 -3.86 -42.18 8.88
N ALA A 338 -4.16 -40.88 8.79
CA ALA A 338 -3.19 -39.81 8.67
C ALA A 338 -2.48 -39.46 10.00
N GLY A 339 -2.85 -40.08 11.12
CA GLY A 339 -2.24 -39.87 12.44
C GLY A 339 -2.82 -38.68 13.23
N VAL A 340 -4.05 -38.24 12.93
CA VAL A 340 -4.78 -37.28 13.76
C VAL A 340 -5.32 -38.00 14.99
N PRO A 341 -5.05 -37.51 16.22
CA PRO A 341 -5.54 -38.15 17.43
C PRO A 341 -7.05 -37.93 17.61
N ASP A 342 -7.73 -38.92 18.18
CA ASP A 342 -9.20 -38.89 18.38
C ASP A 342 -9.67 -37.73 19.25
N ILE A 343 -8.82 -37.21 20.12
CA ILE A 343 -9.14 -36.06 20.98
C ILE A 343 -9.45 -34.80 20.17
N ASP A 344 -8.83 -34.62 19.01
CA ASP A 344 -9.05 -33.47 18.13
C ASP A 344 -10.38 -33.56 17.36
N LEU A 345 -11.04 -34.71 17.39
CA LEU A 345 -12.30 -35.02 16.68
C LEU A 345 -13.38 -35.56 17.62
N LEU A 346 -13.22 -35.34 18.92
CA LEU A 346 -14.05 -35.98 19.95
C LEU A 346 -15.53 -35.63 19.79
N GLU A 347 -15.84 -34.37 19.48
CA GLU A 347 -17.22 -33.90 19.27
C GLU A 347 -17.85 -34.57 18.05
N GLU A 348 -17.13 -34.59 16.93
CA GLU A 348 -17.58 -35.23 15.70
C GLU A 348 -17.79 -36.73 15.88
N ILE A 349 -16.86 -37.42 16.55
CA ILE A 349 -16.97 -38.85 16.84
C ILE A 349 -18.21 -39.14 17.70
N ARG A 350 -18.43 -38.38 18.78
CA ARG A 350 -19.60 -38.55 19.65
C ARG A 350 -20.91 -38.35 18.91
N GLU A 351 -21.01 -37.31 18.09
CA GLU A 351 -22.22 -37.04 17.30
C GLU A 351 -22.48 -38.19 16.29
N ILE A 352 -21.44 -38.66 15.59
CA ILE A 352 -21.52 -39.78 14.65
C ILE A 352 -21.98 -41.06 15.36
N GLU A 353 -21.37 -41.41 16.49
CA GLU A 353 -21.70 -42.62 17.25
C GLU A 353 -23.12 -42.56 17.81
N THR A 354 -23.54 -41.40 18.32
CA THR A 354 -24.91 -41.20 18.83
C THR A 354 -25.94 -41.37 17.72
N ARG A 355 -25.65 -40.86 16.51
CA ARG A 355 -26.59 -40.83 15.39
C ARG A 355 -26.64 -42.14 14.61
N LEU A 356 -25.51 -42.81 14.42
CA LEU A 356 -25.45 -44.10 13.73
C LEU A 356 -25.74 -45.28 14.66
N GLY A 357 -25.48 -45.14 15.96
CA GLY A 357 -25.89 -46.06 17.01
C GLY A 357 -25.61 -47.53 16.71
N THR A 358 -26.65 -48.36 16.86
CA THR A 358 -26.58 -49.82 16.70
C THR A 358 -26.19 -50.26 15.29
N ALA A 359 -26.53 -49.49 14.26
CA ALA A 359 -26.17 -49.79 12.87
C ALA A 359 -24.65 -49.71 12.66
N LEU A 360 -23.97 -48.76 13.31
CA LEU A 360 -22.53 -48.66 13.29
C LEU A 360 -21.86 -49.86 13.99
N THR A 361 -22.41 -50.29 15.13
CA THR A 361 -21.91 -51.48 15.86
C THR A 361 -22.04 -52.74 15.02
N ALA A 362 -23.19 -52.96 14.38
CA ALA A 362 -23.42 -54.09 13.49
C ALA A 362 -22.44 -54.08 12.30
N PHE A 363 -22.24 -52.91 11.66
CA PHE A 363 -21.27 -52.76 10.59
C PHE A 363 -19.83 -53.03 11.03
N ARG A 364 -19.41 -52.51 12.19
CA ARG A 364 -18.07 -52.77 12.76
C ARG A 364 -17.86 -54.28 12.99
N GLY A 365 -18.89 -54.99 13.48
CA GLY A 365 -18.86 -56.45 13.63
C GLY A 365 -18.62 -57.18 12.31
N LEU A 366 -19.37 -56.83 11.26
CA LEU A 366 -19.19 -57.41 9.92
C LEU A 366 -17.78 -57.18 9.34
N VAL A 367 -17.23 -55.97 9.49
CA VAL A 367 -15.89 -55.64 8.98
C VAL A 367 -14.79 -56.41 9.73
N LEU A 368 -14.94 -56.62 11.03
CA LEU A 368 -13.99 -57.41 11.82
C LEU A 368 -14.02 -58.89 11.42
N SER A 369 -15.23 -59.46 11.27
CA SER A 369 -15.39 -60.84 10.80
C SER A 369 -14.80 -61.07 9.40
N ALA A 370 -14.90 -60.08 8.51
CA ALA A 370 -14.35 -60.15 7.15
C ALA A 370 -12.82 -59.99 7.06
N LYS A 371 -12.16 -59.44 8.09
CA LYS A 371 -10.68 -59.32 8.16
C LYS A 371 -9.99 -60.48 8.88
N GLY A 372 -10.76 -61.30 9.59
CA GLY A 372 -10.26 -62.47 10.33
C GLY A 372 -10.25 -63.78 9.53
N THR A 373 -10.82 -63.75 8.33
CA THR A 373 -10.63 -64.72 7.23
C THR A 373 -9.65 -64.15 6.22
#